data_AF-A0A202BC80-F1
#
_entry.id   AF-A0A202BC80-F1
#
_cell.length_a   1.000
_cell.length_b   1.000
_cell.length_c   1.000
_cell.angle_alpha   90.00
_cell.angle_beta   90.00
_cell.angle_gamma   90.00
#
_symmetry.space_group_name_H-M   'P 1'
#
loop_
_entity.id
_entity.type
_entity.pdbx_description
1 polymer ?
#
loop_
_entity_poly.entity_id
_entity_poly.type
_entity_poly.pdbx_seq_one_letter_code
_entity_poly.pdbx_strand_id
1 'polypeptide(L)'
;MAGICGRSGKRAAGRTGGNERGSAAMTRKEFLKQLEHALSGLRPEAAREILADYDEYFNDALADGRDEAEVVEALGSPQKLARELKAQTHYRQWQEHRSFANLSRVVMSIAGLGVLNFVLAIPFLVYLLFLTVGYIASIGFLMAGLTVVLAWGSHSLFGWPQFTSDGSGWYIGRYGDNGAEMAWRSDRSDHAEQVWIDNGLLVLRPDDGDRFELRTRQGEPLLVSRSDDKLTVDASQPAVRQLVRIRDDEVSIDGGAIRELKLKEESGDVFTARVDDGSRLVRVDASSAGGTVLKLVASGPSGSISLKDGDSTLEISERSIELKDGMDHIQIDALPGLSVGMSALVVGLLLLLGGSLGLVFCVWLTRLTWRALVAYVKYQIELVSGKVGENAEA
;
A
#
# COMPACT_ATOMS: atom_id res chain seq x y z
N MET A 1 -54.39 33.90 16.62
CA MET A 1 -54.24 35.34 16.90
C MET A 1 -55.12 35.68 18.10
N ALA A 2 -54.61 36.54 18.98
CA ALA A 2 -55.21 37.10 20.21
C ALA A 2 -56.75 37.15 20.23
N GLY A 3 -57.46 36.98 21.34
CA GLY A 3 -57.13 37.18 22.74
C GLY A 3 -58.36 37.83 23.42
N ILE A 4 -58.33 37.87 24.75
CA ILE A 4 -58.95 38.93 25.57
C ILE A 4 -60.48 38.84 25.80
N CYS A 5 -60.81 38.38 27.00
CA CYS A 5 -61.52 39.12 28.07
C CYS A 5 -62.80 39.92 27.72
N GLY A 6 -63.91 39.52 28.34
CA GLY A 6 -65.16 40.29 28.40
C GLY A 6 -65.85 40.13 29.75
N ARG A 7 -65.47 41.00 30.69
CA ARG A 7 -66.09 41.26 31.99
C ARG A 7 -67.46 41.94 31.80
N SER A 8 -68.42 41.73 32.72
CA SER A 8 -69.27 42.79 33.34
C SER A 8 -70.76 42.42 33.50
N GLY A 9 -71.34 42.84 34.64
CA GLY A 9 -72.79 43.01 34.85
C GLY A 9 -73.33 42.36 36.13
N LYS A 10 -73.10 42.89 37.34
CA LYS A 10 -73.90 43.88 38.11
C LYS A 10 -75.38 43.51 38.40
N ARG A 11 -75.63 43.22 39.69
CA ARG A 11 -76.69 43.67 40.64
C ARG A 11 -78.19 43.44 40.33
N ALA A 12 -78.87 42.75 41.26
CA ALA A 12 -79.96 43.25 42.14
C ALA A 12 -80.67 42.03 42.80
N ALA A 13 -80.58 41.85 44.12
CA ALA A 13 -81.54 42.28 45.15
C ALA A 13 -82.81 41.40 45.24
N GLY A 14 -82.97 40.71 46.38
CA GLY A 14 -84.17 39.96 46.75
C GLY A 14 -83.98 39.27 48.09
N ARG A 15 -84.52 39.88 49.16
CA ARG A 15 -84.40 39.52 50.57
C ARG A 15 -85.61 38.69 51.00
N THR A 16 -85.39 37.56 51.68
CA THR A 16 -86.19 36.94 52.77
C THR A 16 -85.48 35.63 53.10
N GLY A 17 -85.08 35.32 54.32
CA GLY A 17 -85.88 35.14 55.53
C GLY A 17 -85.20 33.96 56.25
N GLY A 18 -84.85 34.12 57.52
CA GLY A 18 -83.97 33.21 58.24
C GLY A 18 -84.55 31.81 58.44
N ASN A 19 -83.65 30.84 58.61
CA ASN A 19 -83.81 29.81 59.63
C ASN A 19 -82.43 29.29 60.00
N GLU A 20 -81.99 29.63 61.21
CA GLU A 20 -80.82 29.02 61.84
C GLU A 20 -81.10 27.52 61.99
N ARG A 21 -80.28 26.69 61.34
CA ARG A 21 -80.08 25.30 61.74
C ARG A 21 -78.58 25.09 61.85
N GLY A 22 -78.15 24.75 63.06
CA GLY A 22 -76.77 24.42 63.36
C GLY A 22 -76.21 23.44 62.35
N SER A 23 -75.08 23.81 61.74
CA SER A 23 -74.23 22.89 61.00
C SER A 23 -73.82 21.79 61.98
N ALA A 24 -74.21 20.55 61.70
CA ALA A 24 -73.63 19.41 62.38
C ALA A 24 -72.12 19.44 62.10
N ALA A 25 -71.32 19.79 63.11
CA ALA A 25 -69.88 19.65 63.05
C ALA A 25 -69.60 18.15 62.87
N MET A 26 -68.90 17.79 61.80
CA MET A 26 -68.62 16.39 61.49
C MET A 26 -67.70 15.83 62.58
N THR A 27 -68.11 14.72 63.19
CA THR A 27 -67.35 14.08 64.26
C THR A 27 -66.17 13.29 63.69
N ARG A 28 -65.14 12.97 64.51
CA ARG A 28 -64.00 12.13 64.09
C ARG A 28 -64.44 10.85 63.38
N LYS A 29 -65.43 10.16 63.95
CA LYS A 29 -65.96 8.89 63.41
C LYS A 29 -66.56 9.07 62.02
N GLU A 30 -67.24 10.19 61.77
CA GLU A 30 -67.81 10.49 60.47
C GLU A 30 -66.73 10.89 59.46
N PHE A 31 -65.70 11.64 59.89
CA PHE A 31 -64.54 11.99 59.05
C PHE A 31 -63.81 10.72 58.57
N LEU A 32 -63.43 9.84 59.50
CA LEU A 32 -62.68 8.62 59.18
C LEU A 32 -63.48 7.66 58.29
N LYS A 33 -64.79 7.53 58.54
CA LYS A 33 -65.68 6.71 57.70
C LYS A 33 -65.80 7.26 56.27
N GLN A 34 -65.87 8.58 56.11
CA GLN A 34 -65.89 9.21 54.79
C GLN A 34 -64.52 9.12 54.10
N LEU A 35 -63.42 9.22 54.84
CA LEU A 35 -62.06 9.04 54.33
C LEU A 35 -61.85 7.60 53.86
N GLU A 36 -62.26 6.60 54.64
CA GLU A 36 -62.23 5.18 54.26
C GLU A 36 -62.97 4.93 52.95
N HIS A 37 -64.21 5.43 52.85
CA HIS A 37 -64.98 5.30 51.62
C HIS A 37 -64.32 6.04 50.45
N ALA A 38 -63.74 7.21 50.68
CA ALA A 38 -63.03 7.97 49.63
C ALA A 38 -61.69 7.32 49.23
N LEU A 39 -61.07 6.50 50.09
CA LEU A 39 -59.87 5.72 49.82
C LEU A 39 -60.17 4.39 49.11
N SER A 40 -61.44 3.99 48.98
CA SER A 40 -61.86 2.80 48.21
C SER A 40 -61.24 2.81 46.80
N GLY A 41 -60.49 1.76 46.46
CA GLY A 41 -59.68 1.68 45.24
C GLY A 41 -58.16 1.66 45.46
N LEU A 42 -57.68 1.96 46.67
CA LEU A 42 -56.31 1.61 47.09
C LEU A 42 -56.25 0.17 47.62
N ARG A 43 -55.04 -0.40 47.70
CA ARG A 43 -54.82 -1.70 48.34
C ARG A 43 -55.30 -1.64 49.80
N PRO A 44 -56.01 -2.67 50.29
CA PRO A 44 -56.65 -2.64 51.60
C PRO A 44 -55.65 -2.49 52.76
N GLU A 45 -54.41 -2.94 52.60
CA GLU A 45 -53.32 -2.72 53.56
C GLU A 45 -52.94 -1.24 53.66
N ALA A 46 -52.74 -0.57 52.52
CA ALA A 46 -52.37 0.85 52.48
C ALA A 46 -53.50 1.77 52.96
N ALA A 47 -54.75 1.43 52.65
CA ALA A 47 -55.90 2.19 53.18
C ALA A 47 -56.00 2.09 54.70
N ARG A 48 -55.72 0.90 55.28
CA ARG A 48 -55.72 0.70 56.74
C ARG A 48 -54.60 1.44 57.44
N GLU A 49 -53.40 1.45 56.86
CA GLU A 49 -52.26 2.20 57.38
C GLU A 49 -52.56 3.70 57.44
N ILE A 50 -53.02 4.27 56.32
CA ILE A 50 -53.42 5.68 56.26
C ILE A 50 -54.51 6.01 57.30
N LEU A 51 -55.52 5.15 57.44
CA LEU A 51 -56.58 5.38 58.42
C LEU A 51 -56.07 5.32 59.86
N ALA A 52 -55.12 4.44 60.17
CA ALA A 52 -54.49 4.36 61.49
C ALA A 52 -53.69 5.62 61.83
N ASP A 53 -52.90 6.14 60.88
CA ASP A 53 -52.10 7.36 61.08
C ASP A 53 -52.99 8.58 61.39
N TYR A 54 -54.10 8.74 60.67
CA TYR A 54 -55.02 9.84 60.93
C TYR A 54 -55.82 9.62 62.22
N ASP A 55 -56.13 8.38 62.58
CA ASP A 55 -56.78 8.07 63.86
C ASP A 55 -55.87 8.41 65.06
N GLU A 56 -54.57 8.13 64.95
CA GLU A 56 -53.54 8.54 65.91
C GLU A 56 -53.41 10.06 65.98
N TYR A 57 -53.37 10.76 64.84
CA TYR A 57 -53.34 12.22 64.78
C TYR A 57 -54.56 12.87 65.49
N PHE A 58 -55.76 12.29 65.32
CA PHE A 58 -56.93 12.74 66.06
C PHE A 58 -56.80 12.51 67.58
N ASN A 59 -56.21 11.40 68.01
CA ASN A 59 -55.98 11.13 69.43
C ASN A 59 -54.99 12.13 70.04
N ASP A 60 -53.90 12.45 69.33
CA ASP A 60 -52.88 13.40 69.79
C ASP A 60 -53.45 14.82 69.90
N ALA A 61 -54.22 15.26 68.89
CA ALA A 61 -54.83 16.58 68.91
C ALA A 61 -55.85 16.74 70.05
N LEU A 62 -56.57 15.67 70.40
CA LEU A 62 -57.48 15.66 71.55
C LEU A 62 -56.73 15.66 72.89
N ALA A 63 -55.60 14.96 72.98
CA ALA A 63 -54.74 14.98 74.16
C ALA A 63 -54.14 16.37 74.42
N ASP A 64 -53.87 17.12 73.35
CA ASP A 64 -53.41 18.52 73.40
C ASP A 64 -54.55 19.53 73.71
N GLY A 65 -55.77 19.04 73.97
CA GLY A 65 -56.91 19.86 74.39
C GLY A 65 -57.66 20.58 73.26
N ARG A 66 -57.43 20.20 72.01
CA ARG A 66 -58.18 20.72 70.85
C ARG A 66 -59.49 19.98 70.70
N ASP A 67 -60.54 20.68 70.29
CA ASP A 67 -61.85 20.05 70.05
C ASP A 67 -61.87 19.29 68.71
N GLU A 68 -62.63 18.18 68.64
CA GLU A 68 -62.77 17.38 67.42
C GLU A 68 -63.19 18.22 66.20
N ALA A 69 -64.08 19.20 66.39
CA ALA A 69 -64.57 20.05 65.32
C ALA A 69 -63.46 20.92 64.71
N GLU A 70 -62.52 21.39 65.53
CA GLU A 70 -61.39 22.23 65.10
C GLU A 70 -60.37 21.41 64.30
N VAL A 71 -60.14 20.14 64.70
CA VAL A 71 -59.24 19.23 63.99
C VAL A 71 -59.80 18.87 62.61
N VAL A 72 -61.11 18.64 62.52
CA VAL A 72 -61.80 18.38 61.25
C VAL A 72 -61.75 19.59 60.33
N GLU A 73 -61.93 20.81 60.84
CA GLU A 73 -61.82 22.03 60.05
C GLU A 73 -60.39 22.23 59.50
N ALA A 74 -59.38 21.93 60.31
CA ALA A 74 -57.97 21.99 59.89
C ALA A 74 -57.61 20.98 58.80
N LEU A 75 -58.16 19.76 58.86
CA LEU A 75 -57.94 18.71 57.85
C LEU A 75 -58.76 18.93 56.56
N GLY A 76 -59.85 19.70 56.64
CA GLY A 76 -60.69 20.05 55.50
C GLY A 76 -61.56 18.87 55.01
N SER A 77 -61.86 18.83 53.71
CA SER A 77 -62.77 17.81 53.15
C SER A 77 -62.09 16.44 52.95
N PRO A 78 -62.62 15.34 53.51
CA PRO A 78 -61.99 14.00 53.42
C PRO A 78 -61.84 13.48 51.98
N GLN A 79 -62.71 13.91 51.05
CA GLN A 79 -62.64 13.51 49.64
C GLN A 79 -61.46 14.15 48.90
N LYS A 80 -61.10 15.39 49.25
CA LYS A 80 -59.94 16.09 48.66
C LYS A 80 -58.64 15.47 49.17
N LEU A 81 -58.58 15.19 50.47
CA LEU A 81 -57.45 14.52 51.12
C LEU A 81 -57.21 13.12 50.54
N ALA A 82 -58.27 12.32 50.38
CA ALA A 82 -58.17 11.00 49.75
C ALA A 82 -57.64 11.06 48.32
N ARG A 83 -58.01 12.08 47.54
CA ARG A 83 -57.54 12.26 46.17
C ARG A 83 -56.06 12.60 46.11
N GLU A 84 -55.56 13.40 47.04
CA GLU A 84 -54.16 13.76 47.16
C GLU A 84 -53.30 12.55 47.59
N LEU A 85 -53.75 11.82 48.62
CA LEU A 85 -53.08 10.60 49.11
C LEU A 85 -53.04 9.49 48.05
N LYS A 86 -54.13 9.33 47.27
CA LYS A 86 -54.16 8.43 46.10
C LYS A 86 -53.14 8.82 45.05
N ALA A 87 -53.03 10.11 44.73
CA ALA A 87 -52.06 10.57 43.73
C ALA A 87 -50.61 10.29 44.16
N GLN A 88 -50.27 10.50 45.44
CA GLN A 88 -48.94 10.22 45.97
C GLN A 88 -48.61 8.72 46.03
N THR A 89 -49.56 7.89 46.47
CA THR A 89 -49.38 6.43 46.53
C THR A 89 -49.25 5.79 45.14
N HIS A 90 -50.00 6.26 44.15
CA HIS A 90 -49.85 5.84 42.76
C HIS A 90 -48.47 6.21 42.17
N TYR A 91 -47.94 7.40 42.50
CA TYR A 91 -46.60 7.81 42.06
C TYR A 91 -45.48 6.94 42.68
N ARG A 92 -45.60 6.61 43.97
CA ARG A 92 -44.64 5.76 44.69
C ARG A 92 -44.65 4.32 44.18
N GLN A 93 -45.83 3.77 43.91
CA GLN A 93 -45.98 2.43 43.33
C GLN A 93 -45.44 2.34 41.90
N TRP A 94 -45.55 3.42 41.11
CA TRP A 94 -44.99 3.48 39.75
C TRP A 94 -43.45 3.45 39.74
N GLN A 95 -42.80 4.00 40.76
CA GLN A 95 -41.34 3.92 40.93
C GLN A 95 -40.87 2.52 41.35
N GLU A 96 -41.58 1.85 42.26
CA GLU A 96 -41.20 0.51 42.76
C GLU A 96 -41.35 -0.61 41.71
N HIS A 97 -42.28 -0.50 40.75
CA HIS A 97 -42.54 -1.54 39.75
C HIS A 97 -41.67 -1.45 38.48
N ARG A 98 -40.72 -0.49 38.38
CA ARG A 98 -39.67 -0.54 37.35
C ARG A 98 -38.59 -1.54 37.76
N SER A 99 -38.84 -2.82 37.53
CA SER A 99 -37.90 -3.89 37.91
C SER A 99 -36.56 -3.75 37.15
N PHE A 100 -35.54 -3.21 37.81
CA PHE A 100 -34.14 -3.21 37.35
C PHE A 100 -33.63 -4.63 37.05
N ALA A 101 -34.20 -5.66 37.70
CA ALA A 101 -33.89 -7.07 37.42
C ALA A 101 -34.26 -7.51 35.99
N ASN A 102 -35.45 -7.13 35.47
CA ASN A 102 -35.79 -7.43 34.08
C ASN A 102 -35.02 -6.56 33.09
N LEU A 103 -34.74 -5.30 33.45
CA LEU A 103 -33.94 -4.42 32.60
C LEU A 103 -32.50 -4.93 32.45
N SER A 104 -31.87 -5.38 33.55
CA SER A 104 -30.52 -5.97 33.52
C SER A 104 -30.46 -7.28 32.76
N ARG A 105 -31.51 -8.12 32.81
CA ARG A 105 -31.61 -9.34 31.98
C ARG A 105 -31.71 -9.01 30.49
N VAL A 106 -32.50 -8.01 30.12
CA VAL A 106 -32.60 -7.53 28.72
C VAL A 106 -31.28 -6.90 28.27
N VAL A 107 -30.64 -6.08 29.10
CA VAL A 107 -29.33 -5.48 28.82
C VAL A 107 -28.24 -6.56 28.70
N MET A 108 -28.25 -7.60 29.53
CA MET A 108 -27.32 -8.73 29.43
C MET A 108 -27.56 -9.55 28.15
N SER A 109 -28.80 -9.73 27.72
CA SER A 109 -29.12 -10.38 26.45
C SER A 109 -28.67 -9.54 25.24
N ILE A 110 -28.86 -8.22 25.28
CA ILE A 110 -28.40 -7.30 24.23
C ILE A 110 -26.87 -7.23 24.20
N ALA A 111 -26.21 -7.17 25.36
CA ALA A 111 -24.76 -7.20 25.47
C ALA A 111 -24.18 -8.53 25.01
N GLY A 112 -24.81 -9.66 25.34
CA GLY A 112 -24.43 -10.99 24.89
C GLY A 112 -24.54 -11.16 23.37
N LEU A 113 -25.59 -10.62 22.75
CA LEU A 113 -25.73 -10.54 21.28
C LEU A 113 -24.61 -9.69 20.66
N GLY A 114 -24.24 -8.57 21.29
CA GLY A 114 -23.15 -7.71 20.86
C GLY A 114 -21.79 -8.42 20.93
N VAL A 115 -21.49 -9.12 22.02
CA VAL A 115 -20.23 -9.88 22.19
C VAL A 115 -20.17 -11.07 21.23
N LEU A 116 -21.26 -11.83 21.07
CA LEU A 116 -21.32 -12.94 20.11
C LEU A 116 -21.08 -12.43 18.68
N ASN A 117 -21.71 -11.32 18.30
CA ASN A 117 -21.50 -10.68 17.00
C ASN A 117 -20.06 -10.15 16.85
N PHE A 118 -19.45 -9.64 17.92
CA PHE A 118 -18.06 -9.20 17.92
C PHE A 118 -17.08 -10.37 17.72
N VAL A 119 -17.28 -11.48 18.43
CA VAL A 119 -16.48 -12.71 18.26
C VAL A 119 -16.63 -13.26 16.84
N LEU A 120 -17.83 -13.19 16.25
CA LEU A 120 -18.08 -13.58 14.86
C LEU A 120 -17.50 -12.59 13.84
N ALA A 121 -17.37 -11.31 14.21
CA ALA A 121 -16.79 -10.27 13.36
C ALA A 121 -15.26 -10.35 13.25
N ILE A 122 -14.55 -10.83 14.29
CA ILE A 122 -13.10 -11.00 14.27
C ILE A 122 -12.60 -11.86 13.10
N PRO A 123 -13.07 -13.12 12.89
CA PRO A 123 -12.63 -13.93 11.76
C PRO A 123 -12.99 -13.31 10.42
N PHE A 124 -14.11 -12.57 10.34
CA PHE A 124 -14.49 -11.83 9.14
C PHE A 124 -13.54 -10.65 8.86
N LEU A 125 -13.12 -9.91 9.89
CA LEU A 125 -12.12 -8.84 9.76
C LEU A 125 -10.75 -9.40 9.35
N VAL A 126 -10.33 -10.53 9.92
CA VAL A 126 -9.09 -11.23 9.52
C VAL A 126 -9.18 -11.65 8.05
N TYR A 127 -10.30 -12.22 7.63
CA TYR A 127 -10.54 -12.56 6.23
C TYR A 127 -10.42 -11.33 5.30
N LEU A 128 -11.05 -10.20 5.67
CA LEU A 128 -10.95 -8.96 4.89
C LEU A 128 -9.51 -8.43 4.82
N LEU A 129 -8.74 -8.56 5.90
CA LEU A 129 -7.31 -8.20 5.92
C LEU A 129 -6.50 -9.06 4.93
N PHE A 130 -6.70 -10.38 4.92
CA PHE A 130 -6.03 -11.24 3.94
C PHE A 130 -6.45 -10.91 2.50
N LEU A 131 -7.72 -10.56 2.29
CA LEU A 131 -8.23 -10.15 0.99
C LEU A 131 -7.57 -8.84 0.51
N THR A 132 -7.40 -7.84 1.39
CA THR A 132 -6.72 -6.58 1.02
C THR A 132 -5.23 -6.81 0.73
N VAL A 133 -4.54 -7.62 1.55
CA VAL A 133 -3.15 -8.02 1.29
C VAL A 133 -3.04 -8.75 -0.05
N GLY A 134 -3.98 -9.64 -0.36
CA GLY A 134 -4.06 -10.34 -1.66
C GLY A 134 -4.20 -9.37 -2.84
N TYR A 135 -5.04 -8.35 -2.72
CA TYR A 135 -5.16 -7.29 -3.74
C TYR A 135 -3.86 -6.51 -3.90
N ILE A 136 -3.25 -6.06 -2.80
CA ILE A 136 -1.98 -5.31 -2.83
C ILE A 136 -0.88 -6.13 -3.48
N ALA A 137 -0.73 -7.40 -3.10
CA ALA A 137 0.25 -8.31 -3.69
C ALA A 137 0.00 -8.55 -5.19
N SER A 138 -1.25 -8.78 -5.59
CA SER A 138 -1.62 -9.02 -6.99
C SER A 138 -1.37 -7.80 -7.87
N ILE A 139 -1.71 -6.60 -7.38
CA ILE A 139 -1.42 -5.34 -8.06
C ILE A 139 0.10 -5.10 -8.10
N GLY A 140 0.82 -5.37 -7.02
CA GLY A 140 2.28 -5.27 -6.96
C GLY A 140 2.97 -6.14 -8.02
N PHE A 141 2.55 -7.41 -8.16
CA PHE A 141 3.06 -8.30 -9.20
C PHE A 141 2.70 -7.84 -10.60
N LEU A 142 1.49 -7.31 -10.82
CA LEU A 142 1.14 -6.72 -12.11
C LEU A 142 2.00 -5.53 -12.47
N MET A 143 2.19 -4.59 -11.54
CA MET A 143 3.01 -3.40 -11.78
C MET A 143 4.48 -3.78 -12.00
N ALA A 144 5.03 -4.67 -11.17
CA ALA A 144 6.39 -5.16 -11.33
C ALA A 144 6.57 -5.87 -12.68
N GLY A 145 5.71 -6.83 -13.01
CA GLY A 145 5.74 -7.54 -14.29
C GLY A 145 5.59 -6.58 -15.48
N LEU A 146 4.69 -5.60 -15.38
CA LEU A 146 4.50 -4.58 -16.41
C LEU A 146 5.75 -3.73 -16.60
N THR A 147 6.38 -3.27 -15.52
CA THR A 147 7.62 -2.47 -15.61
C THR A 147 8.74 -3.24 -16.28
N VAL A 148 8.92 -4.52 -15.95
CA VAL A 148 9.96 -5.37 -16.56
C VAL A 148 9.67 -5.59 -18.05
N VAL A 149 8.44 -5.93 -18.40
CA VAL A 149 8.05 -6.17 -19.80
C VAL A 149 8.10 -4.88 -20.62
N LEU A 150 7.74 -3.73 -20.06
CA LEU A 150 7.84 -2.44 -20.75
C LEU A 150 9.28 -1.97 -20.88
N ALA A 151 10.10 -2.10 -19.83
CA ALA A 151 11.52 -1.75 -19.91
C ALA A 151 12.24 -2.59 -20.96
N TRP A 152 12.02 -3.91 -20.94
CA TRP A 152 12.58 -4.83 -21.91
C TRP A 152 11.99 -4.64 -23.32
N GLY A 153 10.67 -4.55 -23.41
CA GLY A 153 9.93 -4.36 -24.65
C GLY A 153 10.20 -3.01 -25.30
N SER A 154 10.44 -1.95 -24.53
CA SER A 154 10.88 -0.65 -25.04
C SER A 154 12.22 -0.76 -25.73
N HIS A 155 13.19 -1.44 -25.11
CA HIS A 155 14.50 -1.65 -25.71
C HIS A 155 14.44 -2.55 -26.96
N SER A 156 13.61 -3.60 -26.91
CA SER A 156 13.53 -4.63 -27.96
C SER A 156 12.66 -4.23 -29.17
N LEU A 157 11.54 -3.56 -28.94
CA LEU A 157 10.54 -3.26 -29.97
C LEU A 157 10.66 -1.84 -30.52
N PHE A 158 11.10 -0.89 -29.70
CA PHE A 158 11.13 0.52 -30.06
C PHE A 158 12.55 1.07 -30.24
N GLY A 159 13.59 0.26 -29.96
CA GLY A 159 14.98 0.65 -30.17
C GLY A 159 15.35 1.97 -29.49
N TRP A 160 14.73 2.28 -28.33
CA TRP A 160 15.01 3.52 -27.61
C TRP A 160 16.52 3.64 -27.37
N PRO A 161 17.12 4.80 -27.69
CA PRO A 161 18.57 4.94 -27.66
C PRO A 161 19.09 4.72 -26.24
N GLN A 162 20.23 4.03 -26.15
CA GLN A 162 20.99 3.96 -24.91
C GLN A 162 21.40 5.38 -24.54
N PHE A 163 21.28 5.76 -23.26
CA PHE A 163 21.85 7.01 -22.79
C PHE A 163 23.37 6.90 -22.90
N THR A 164 23.94 7.37 -24.02
CA THR A 164 25.37 7.54 -24.16
C THR A 164 25.77 8.75 -23.33
N SER A 165 26.81 8.61 -22.52
CA SER A 165 27.46 9.76 -21.91
C SER A 165 28.25 10.48 -22.99
N ASP A 166 27.57 11.31 -23.77
CA ASP A 166 28.21 12.23 -24.70
C ASP A 166 29.02 13.23 -23.87
N GLY A 167 30.30 12.91 -23.65
CA GLY A 167 31.20 13.68 -22.80
C GLY A 167 32.44 12.92 -22.29
N SER A 168 32.43 11.58 -22.28
CA SER A 168 33.63 10.77 -22.01
C SER A 168 34.27 10.41 -23.35
N GLY A 169 35.41 11.00 -23.70
CA GLY A 169 36.07 10.87 -25.02
C GLY A 169 36.59 9.47 -25.41
N TRP A 170 35.79 8.43 -25.25
CA TRP A 170 36.03 7.05 -25.64
C TRP A 170 34.79 6.55 -26.39
N TYR A 171 34.81 6.53 -27.71
CA TYR A 171 33.72 5.99 -28.54
C TYR A 171 34.18 4.71 -29.24
N ILE A 172 33.58 3.57 -28.89
CA ILE A 172 33.68 2.31 -29.65
C ILE A 172 32.39 2.16 -30.46
N GLY A 173 32.39 2.73 -31.67
CA GLY A 173 31.53 2.30 -32.77
C GLY A 173 30.43 3.24 -33.25
N ARG A 174 30.18 3.22 -34.56
CA ARG A 174 29.08 3.91 -35.24
C ARG A 174 27.88 2.95 -35.33
N TYR A 175 26.69 3.44 -34.97
CA TYR A 175 25.45 2.71 -35.23
C TYR A 175 25.16 2.73 -36.74
N GLY A 176 25.31 1.57 -37.39
CA GLY A 176 24.81 1.30 -38.73
C GLY A 176 23.81 0.14 -38.69
N ASP A 177 23.03 -0.02 -39.75
CA ASP A 177 21.87 -0.94 -39.83
C ASP A 177 22.19 -2.44 -39.59
N ASN A 178 23.47 -2.81 -39.47
CA ASN A 178 23.95 -4.19 -39.30
C ASN A 178 24.67 -4.46 -37.95
N GLY A 179 24.49 -3.59 -36.96
CA GLY A 179 25.10 -3.71 -35.63
C GLY A 179 26.36 -2.85 -35.46
N ALA A 180 26.86 -2.75 -34.22
CA ALA A 180 27.96 -1.86 -33.85
C ALA A 180 29.22 -2.13 -34.70
N GLU A 181 29.52 -1.21 -35.61
CA GLU A 181 30.76 -1.21 -36.39
C GLU A 181 31.78 -0.36 -35.65
N MET A 182 32.97 -0.92 -35.40
CA MET A 182 34.03 -0.29 -34.62
C MET A 182 34.72 0.83 -35.41
N ALA A 183 34.11 2.00 -35.49
CA ALA A 183 34.72 3.18 -36.08
C ALA A 183 35.43 4.01 -35.01
N TRP A 184 36.77 4.00 -35.02
CA TRP A 184 37.61 4.91 -34.23
C TRP A 184 37.58 6.29 -34.88
N ARG A 185 36.52 7.07 -34.68
CA ARG A 185 36.42 8.41 -35.27
C ARG A 185 36.72 9.45 -34.20
N SER A 186 37.96 9.93 -34.18
CA SER A 186 38.35 11.14 -33.42
C SER A 186 37.97 12.37 -34.26
N ASP A 187 37.10 13.23 -33.72
CA ASP A 187 36.77 14.56 -34.27
C ASP A 187 37.63 15.66 -33.62
N ARG A 188 38.81 15.31 -33.07
CA ARG A 188 39.72 16.32 -32.53
C ARG A 188 40.72 16.76 -33.59
N SER A 189 40.74 18.08 -33.80
CA SER A 189 41.71 18.83 -34.62
C SER A 189 43.12 18.91 -33.99
N ASP A 190 43.30 18.24 -32.86
CA ASP A 190 44.45 18.26 -31.98
C ASP A 190 44.95 16.81 -31.80
N HIS A 191 45.74 16.35 -32.78
CA HIS A 191 46.33 15.00 -32.87
C HIS A 191 47.43 14.76 -31.82
N ALA A 192 47.05 14.78 -30.54
CA ALA A 192 47.89 14.37 -29.41
C ALA A 192 47.72 12.88 -29.04
N GLU A 193 47.05 12.10 -29.90
CA GLU A 193 46.72 10.69 -29.68
C GLU A 193 47.73 9.78 -30.40
N GLN A 194 48.16 8.68 -29.78
CA GLN A 194 49.12 7.74 -30.39
C GLN A 194 48.54 6.89 -31.52
N VAL A 195 47.21 6.71 -31.55
CA VAL A 195 46.48 5.93 -32.57
C VAL A 195 45.15 6.61 -32.90
N TRP A 196 44.89 6.86 -34.18
CA TRP A 196 43.60 7.36 -34.66
C TRP A 196 43.30 6.86 -36.08
N ILE A 197 42.09 7.14 -36.59
CA ILE A 197 41.75 6.90 -38.00
C ILE A 197 41.58 8.23 -38.71
N ASP A 198 42.30 8.41 -39.81
CA ASP A 198 42.14 9.52 -40.75
C ASP A 198 41.72 8.99 -42.13
N ASN A 199 40.53 9.37 -42.60
CA ASN A 199 40.00 8.99 -43.92
C ASN A 199 40.06 7.46 -44.22
N GLY A 200 39.83 6.63 -43.20
CA GLY A 200 39.88 5.16 -43.32
C GLY A 200 41.28 4.55 -43.20
N LEU A 201 42.31 5.38 -43.05
CA LEU A 201 43.66 4.95 -42.73
C LEU A 201 43.83 4.94 -41.21
N LEU A 202 44.33 3.84 -40.67
CA LEU A 202 44.84 3.76 -39.31
C LEU A 202 46.17 4.49 -39.25
N VAL A 203 46.24 5.56 -38.45
CA VAL A 203 47.46 6.35 -38.26
C VAL A 203 48.03 6.05 -36.88
N LEU A 204 49.33 5.77 -36.84
CA LEU A 204 50.08 5.44 -35.64
C LEU A 204 51.20 6.47 -35.44
N ARG A 205 51.29 7.00 -34.23
CA ARG A 205 52.36 7.89 -33.77
C ARG A 205 52.86 7.36 -32.42
N PRO A 206 53.77 6.36 -32.42
CA PRO A 206 54.34 5.83 -31.18
C PRO A 206 55.14 6.90 -30.44
N ASP A 207 54.98 6.95 -29.12
CA ASP A 207 55.89 7.65 -28.23
C ASP A 207 57.18 6.83 -28.05
N ASP A 208 58.21 7.46 -27.50
CA ASP A 208 59.48 6.78 -27.24
C ASP A 208 59.28 5.61 -26.27
N GLY A 209 59.76 4.42 -26.66
CA GLY A 209 59.61 3.18 -25.89
C GLY A 209 58.39 2.33 -26.28
N ASP A 210 57.45 2.89 -27.05
CA ASP A 210 56.22 2.20 -27.44
C ASP A 210 56.41 1.26 -28.63
N ARG A 211 55.59 0.20 -28.63
CA ARG A 211 55.62 -0.85 -29.64
C ARG A 211 54.22 -1.28 -30.08
N PHE A 212 53.90 -1.03 -31.35
CA PHE A 212 52.72 -1.53 -32.04
C PHE A 212 53.03 -2.80 -32.83
N GLU A 213 52.38 -3.89 -32.45
CA GLU A 213 52.34 -5.17 -33.17
C GLU A 213 51.00 -5.27 -33.91
N LEU A 214 51.01 -5.10 -35.24
CA LEU A 214 49.84 -5.29 -36.09
C LEU A 214 49.91 -6.64 -36.81
N ARG A 215 48.75 -7.23 -37.10
CA ARG A 215 48.62 -8.38 -37.99
C ARG A 215 47.62 -8.09 -39.10
N THR A 216 48.02 -8.35 -40.34
CA THR A 216 47.11 -8.24 -41.49
C THR A 216 46.04 -9.34 -41.47
N ARG A 217 45.00 -9.22 -42.29
CA ARG A 217 44.01 -10.30 -42.49
C ARG A 217 44.62 -11.60 -42.98
N GLN A 218 45.74 -11.52 -43.69
CA GLN A 218 46.51 -12.68 -44.16
C GLN A 218 47.45 -13.25 -43.07
N GLY A 219 47.47 -12.65 -41.87
CA GLY A 219 48.26 -13.09 -40.72
C GLY A 219 49.71 -12.60 -40.73
N GLU A 220 50.04 -11.66 -41.62
CA GLU A 220 51.38 -11.14 -41.78
C GLU A 220 51.68 -10.12 -40.67
N PRO A 221 52.83 -10.21 -40.00
CA PRO A 221 53.19 -9.27 -38.95
C PRO A 221 53.67 -7.93 -39.53
N LEU A 222 53.27 -6.84 -38.90
CA LEU A 222 53.79 -5.50 -39.11
C LEU A 222 54.12 -4.91 -37.74
N LEU A 223 55.36 -4.48 -37.55
CA LEU A 223 55.82 -3.89 -36.30
C LEU A 223 56.15 -2.42 -36.51
N VAL A 224 55.62 -1.56 -35.66
CA VAL A 224 55.93 -0.14 -35.62
C VAL A 224 56.36 0.19 -34.19
N SER A 225 57.57 0.74 -34.02
CA SER A 225 58.10 1.08 -32.71
C SER A 225 58.96 2.33 -32.78
N ARG A 226 59.06 3.08 -31.68
CA ARG A 226 59.97 4.21 -31.57
C ARG A 226 60.94 3.99 -30.41
N SER A 227 62.22 4.23 -30.64
CA SER A 227 63.28 4.11 -29.64
C SER A 227 64.32 5.18 -29.91
N ASP A 228 64.73 5.93 -28.90
CA ASP A 228 65.71 7.02 -29.00
C ASP A 228 65.34 8.03 -30.11
N ASP A 229 64.11 8.56 -30.09
CA ASP A 229 63.52 9.43 -31.12
C ASP A 229 63.46 8.82 -32.55
N LYS A 230 63.79 7.54 -32.72
CA LYS A 230 63.87 6.89 -34.03
C LYS A 230 62.68 5.96 -34.26
N LEU A 231 61.82 6.35 -35.20
CA LEU A 231 60.75 5.52 -35.72
C LEU A 231 61.32 4.35 -36.55
N THR A 232 60.94 3.13 -36.18
CA THR A 232 61.31 1.89 -36.86
C THR A 232 60.05 1.15 -37.29
N VAL A 233 60.00 0.77 -38.58
CA VAL A 233 58.92 -0.05 -39.13
C VAL A 233 59.52 -1.34 -39.69
N ASP A 234 59.19 -2.47 -39.09
CA ASP A 234 59.54 -3.80 -39.61
C ASP A 234 58.32 -4.43 -40.29
N ALA A 235 58.42 -4.50 -41.62
CA ALA A 235 57.45 -5.16 -42.49
C ALA A 235 58.16 -6.30 -43.24
N SER A 236 58.06 -7.51 -42.68
CA SER A 236 58.81 -8.67 -43.15
C SER A 236 58.43 -9.09 -44.57
N GLN A 237 57.21 -8.78 -45.02
CA GLN A 237 56.72 -9.13 -46.37
C GLN A 237 56.63 -7.91 -47.31
N PRO A 238 56.96 -8.07 -48.60
CA PRO A 238 56.89 -6.97 -49.57
C PRO A 238 55.47 -6.48 -49.83
N ALA A 239 54.45 -7.35 -49.71
CA ALA A 239 53.05 -6.98 -49.81
C ALA A 239 52.63 -6.01 -48.69
N VAL A 240 53.05 -6.29 -47.45
CA VAL A 240 52.79 -5.42 -46.28
C VAL A 240 53.47 -4.06 -46.43
N ARG A 241 54.69 -4.00 -46.99
CA ARG A 241 55.39 -2.73 -47.21
C ARG A 241 54.63 -1.78 -48.14
N GLN A 242 53.85 -2.29 -49.09
CA GLN A 242 53.04 -1.45 -49.99
C GLN A 242 51.80 -0.86 -49.31
N LEU A 243 51.38 -1.43 -48.18
CA LEU A 243 50.24 -0.97 -47.38
C LEU A 243 50.61 0.13 -46.39
N VAL A 244 51.91 0.28 -46.11
CA VAL A 244 52.42 1.23 -45.10
C VAL A 244 52.89 2.52 -45.79
N ARG A 245 52.44 3.66 -45.28
CA ARG A 245 52.91 4.98 -45.68
C ARG A 245 53.52 5.67 -44.48
N ILE A 246 54.77 6.09 -44.60
CA ILE A 246 55.48 6.80 -43.53
C ILE A 246 55.60 8.27 -43.95
N ARG A 247 55.17 9.18 -43.07
CA ARG A 247 55.36 10.63 -43.22
C ARG A 247 55.79 11.21 -41.89
N ASP A 248 56.93 11.89 -41.89
CA ASP A 248 57.53 12.48 -40.69
C ASP A 248 57.62 11.45 -39.55
N ASP A 249 56.79 11.61 -38.52
CA ASP A 249 56.73 10.78 -37.31
C ASP A 249 55.53 9.83 -37.27
N GLU A 250 54.77 9.74 -38.36
CA GLU A 250 53.51 9.02 -38.47
C GLU A 250 53.59 7.86 -39.45
N VAL A 251 52.93 6.77 -39.08
CA VAL A 251 52.75 5.59 -39.92
C VAL A 251 51.27 5.43 -40.23
N SER A 252 50.88 5.63 -41.49
CA SER A 252 49.52 5.42 -41.97
C SER A 252 49.39 4.07 -42.68
N ILE A 253 48.36 3.31 -42.33
CA ILE A 253 48.10 1.96 -42.83
C ILE A 253 46.62 1.84 -43.21
N ASP A 254 46.28 1.06 -44.23
CA ASP A 254 44.87 0.74 -44.51
C ASP A 254 44.27 -0.07 -43.34
N GLY A 255 43.35 0.55 -42.58
CA GLY A 255 42.72 -0.07 -41.41
C GLY A 255 41.90 -1.31 -41.78
N GLY A 256 41.36 -1.39 -43.00
CA GLY A 256 40.62 -2.54 -43.49
C GLY A 256 41.50 -3.78 -43.71
N ALA A 257 42.80 -3.59 -43.94
CA ALA A 257 43.76 -4.68 -44.12
C ALA A 257 44.24 -5.30 -42.80
N ILE A 258 44.00 -4.63 -41.66
CA ILE A 258 44.45 -5.06 -40.34
C ILE A 258 43.36 -5.90 -39.66
N ARG A 259 43.79 -6.99 -39.02
CA ARG A 259 42.93 -7.89 -38.24
C ARG A 259 43.13 -7.75 -36.74
N GLU A 260 44.36 -7.45 -36.32
CA GLU A 260 44.73 -7.35 -34.92
C GLU A 260 45.73 -6.21 -34.74
N LEU A 261 45.52 -5.41 -33.70
CA LEU A 261 46.41 -4.34 -33.25
C LEU A 261 46.75 -4.61 -31.80
N LYS A 262 48.03 -4.60 -31.47
CA LYS A 262 48.51 -4.70 -30.10
C LYS A 262 49.51 -3.59 -29.81
N LEU A 263 49.17 -2.72 -28.87
CA LEU A 263 50.06 -1.69 -28.33
C LEU A 263 50.67 -2.22 -27.04
N LYS A 264 51.98 -2.03 -26.90
CA LYS A 264 52.71 -2.19 -25.65
C LYS A 264 53.43 -0.88 -25.37
N GLU A 265 53.07 -0.25 -24.26
CA GLU A 265 53.68 1.00 -23.82
C GLU A 265 54.95 0.74 -23.00
N GLU A 266 55.82 1.75 -22.90
CA GLU A 266 56.98 1.72 -22.00
C GLU A 266 56.57 1.51 -20.53
N SER A 267 55.41 2.06 -20.15
CA SER A 267 54.78 1.92 -18.82
C SER A 267 54.55 0.46 -18.41
N GLY A 268 54.52 -0.45 -19.38
CA GLY A 268 54.18 -1.86 -19.21
C GLY A 268 52.72 -2.17 -19.52
N ASP A 269 51.93 -1.14 -19.84
CA ASP A 269 50.53 -1.29 -20.26
C ASP A 269 50.47 -1.96 -21.65
N VAL A 270 49.47 -2.83 -21.82
CA VAL A 270 49.24 -3.57 -23.06
C VAL A 270 47.79 -3.43 -23.45
N PHE A 271 47.56 -2.99 -24.67
CA PHE A 271 46.25 -2.92 -25.29
C PHE A 271 46.23 -3.82 -26.53
N THR A 272 45.19 -4.63 -26.71
CA THR A 272 45.00 -5.50 -27.86
C THR A 272 43.58 -5.38 -28.38
N ALA A 273 43.41 -5.12 -29.66
CA ALA A 273 42.12 -5.09 -30.33
C ALA A 273 42.13 -6.03 -31.53
N ARG A 274 41.05 -6.80 -31.73
CA ARG A 274 40.91 -7.77 -32.82
C ARG A 274 39.55 -7.70 -33.49
N VAL A 275 39.55 -7.77 -34.81
CA VAL A 275 38.36 -7.79 -35.66
C VAL A 275 38.19 -9.12 -36.41
N ASP A 276 36.96 -9.39 -36.85
CA ASP A 276 36.63 -10.51 -37.74
C ASP A 276 36.78 -10.14 -39.23
N ASP A 277 36.44 -11.08 -40.11
CA ASP A 277 36.50 -10.89 -41.56
C ASP A 277 35.45 -9.88 -42.07
N GLY A 278 34.44 -9.56 -41.26
CA GLY A 278 33.46 -8.51 -41.51
C GLY A 278 33.82 -7.15 -40.89
N SER A 279 35.05 -6.97 -40.41
CA SER A 279 35.51 -5.78 -39.69
C SER A 279 34.79 -5.51 -38.35
N ARG A 280 34.11 -6.51 -37.79
CA ARG A 280 33.41 -6.39 -36.49
C ARG A 280 34.38 -6.65 -35.35
N LEU A 281 34.19 -5.96 -34.24
CA LEU A 281 34.97 -6.20 -33.03
C LEU A 281 34.73 -7.63 -32.52
N VAL A 282 35.81 -8.34 -32.23
CA VAL A 282 35.75 -9.68 -31.62
C VAL A 282 36.34 -9.67 -30.24
N ARG A 283 37.48 -8.97 -30.05
CA ARG A 283 38.17 -8.93 -28.77
C ARG A 283 38.85 -7.59 -28.51
N VAL A 284 38.69 -7.06 -27.30
CA VAL A 284 39.53 -5.99 -26.75
C VAL A 284 40.08 -6.48 -25.42
N ASP A 285 41.40 -6.49 -25.27
CA ASP A 285 42.06 -6.75 -24.00
C ASP A 285 42.92 -5.55 -23.65
N ALA A 286 42.79 -5.03 -22.43
CA ALA A 286 43.69 -4.02 -21.89
C ALA A 286 44.23 -4.53 -20.56
N SER A 287 45.53 -4.43 -20.33
CA SER A 287 46.13 -4.77 -19.05
C SER A 287 47.12 -3.68 -18.67
N SER A 288 46.98 -3.13 -17.47
CA SER A 288 47.94 -2.17 -16.95
C SER A 288 49.02 -2.86 -16.12
N ALA A 289 50.21 -2.27 -16.07
CA ALA A 289 51.29 -2.66 -15.17
C ALA A 289 50.85 -2.67 -13.69
N GLY A 290 49.83 -1.88 -13.33
CA GLY A 290 49.21 -1.86 -11.99
C GLY A 290 48.37 -3.11 -11.64
N GLY A 291 48.18 -4.04 -12.58
CA GLY A 291 47.43 -5.28 -12.36
C GLY A 291 45.95 -5.22 -12.74
N THR A 292 45.47 -4.07 -13.19
CA THR A 292 44.12 -3.91 -13.74
C THR A 292 44.04 -4.55 -15.12
N VAL A 293 43.02 -5.39 -15.36
CA VAL A 293 42.82 -6.11 -16.61
C VAL A 293 41.37 -5.96 -17.06
N LEU A 294 41.17 -5.47 -18.27
CA LEU A 294 39.90 -5.45 -18.98
C LEU A 294 39.97 -6.45 -20.14
N LYS A 295 38.94 -7.28 -20.30
CA LYS A 295 38.75 -8.17 -21.43
C LYS A 295 37.33 -8.06 -21.93
N LEU A 296 37.16 -7.86 -23.21
CA LEU A 296 35.88 -7.74 -23.86
C LEU A 296 35.87 -8.70 -25.06
N VAL A 297 34.89 -9.58 -25.09
CA VAL A 297 34.64 -10.52 -26.18
C VAL A 297 33.30 -10.15 -26.77
N ALA A 298 33.32 -9.51 -27.94
CA ALA A 298 32.15 -8.91 -28.57
C ALA A 298 31.43 -9.83 -29.56
N SER A 299 32.12 -10.82 -30.14
CA SER A 299 31.57 -11.68 -31.20
C SER A 299 31.79 -13.17 -30.90
N GLY A 300 30.70 -13.95 -30.89
CA GLY A 300 30.64 -15.38 -30.60
C GLY A 300 29.35 -15.76 -29.85
N PRO A 301 29.04 -17.06 -29.62
CA PRO A 301 27.86 -17.51 -28.87
C PRO A 301 27.90 -17.19 -27.36
N SER A 302 28.91 -16.45 -26.90
CA SER A 302 29.16 -16.14 -25.49
C SER A 302 29.94 -14.82 -25.40
N GLY A 303 29.29 -13.71 -25.74
CA GLY A 303 29.86 -12.39 -25.49
C GLY A 303 30.10 -12.19 -23.99
N SER A 304 31.25 -11.62 -23.62
CA SER A 304 31.61 -11.41 -22.22
C SER A 304 32.46 -10.18 -22.02
N ILE A 305 32.21 -9.45 -20.94
CA ILE A 305 33.05 -8.36 -20.45
C ILE A 305 33.58 -8.77 -19.09
N SER A 306 34.89 -8.75 -18.91
CA SER A 306 35.57 -9.04 -17.65
C SER A 306 36.46 -7.87 -17.30
N LEU A 307 36.27 -7.30 -16.12
CA LEU A 307 37.13 -6.30 -15.53
C LEU A 307 37.68 -6.87 -14.23
N LYS A 308 38.99 -6.80 -14.04
CA LYS A 308 39.67 -7.23 -12.84
C LYS A 308 40.56 -6.10 -12.36
N ASP A 309 40.49 -5.77 -11.09
CA ASP A 309 41.40 -4.83 -10.43
C ASP A 309 41.76 -5.37 -9.05
N GLY A 310 42.99 -5.86 -8.90
CA GLY A 310 43.42 -6.58 -7.69
C GLY A 310 42.55 -7.81 -7.39
N ASP A 311 41.83 -7.75 -6.25
CA ASP A 311 40.93 -8.80 -5.78
C ASP A 311 39.47 -8.60 -6.25
N SER A 312 39.16 -7.45 -6.86
CA SER A 312 37.82 -7.14 -7.33
C SER A 312 37.66 -7.59 -8.79
N THR A 313 36.57 -8.27 -9.10
CA THR A 313 36.26 -8.76 -10.45
C THR A 313 34.82 -8.48 -10.81
N LEU A 314 34.59 -7.93 -12.00
CA LEU A 314 33.29 -7.78 -12.63
C LEU A 314 33.27 -8.63 -13.90
N GLU A 315 32.37 -9.60 -13.99
CA GLU A 315 32.14 -10.40 -15.18
C GLU A 315 30.68 -10.26 -15.63
N ILE A 316 30.48 -9.76 -16.84
CA ILE A 316 29.18 -9.63 -17.49
C ILE A 316 29.19 -10.57 -18.68
N SER A 317 28.37 -11.61 -18.61
CA SER A 317 28.16 -12.59 -19.68
C SER A 317 26.71 -12.58 -20.12
N GLU A 318 26.39 -13.24 -21.23
CA GLU A 318 25.00 -13.40 -21.67
C GLU A 318 24.13 -14.13 -20.64
N ARG A 319 24.72 -14.95 -19.77
CA ARG A 319 24.02 -15.84 -18.84
C ARG A 319 24.21 -15.51 -17.37
N SER A 320 25.22 -14.71 -17.04
CA SER A 320 25.50 -14.35 -15.67
C SER A 320 26.09 -12.95 -15.58
N ILE A 321 25.79 -12.27 -14.48
CA ILE A 321 26.48 -11.06 -14.07
C ILE A 321 27.06 -11.34 -12.69
N GLU A 322 28.37 -11.27 -12.58
CA GLU A 322 29.12 -11.58 -11.37
C GLU A 322 29.95 -10.36 -10.98
N LEU A 323 29.78 -9.91 -9.74
CA LEU A 323 30.60 -8.87 -9.12
C LEU A 323 31.16 -9.44 -7.83
N LYS A 324 32.49 -9.45 -7.75
CA LYS A 324 33.22 -9.88 -6.57
C LYS A 324 34.10 -8.73 -6.09
N ASP A 325 34.07 -8.47 -4.81
CA ASP A 325 34.95 -7.52 -4.15
C ASP A 325 35.42 -8.10 -2.80
N GLY A 326 36.63 -8.67 -2.80
CA GLY A 326 37.16 -9.39 -1.64
C GLY A 326 36.30 -10.60 -1.24
N MET A 327 35.56 -10.48 -0.13
CA MET A 327 34.63 -11.51 0.35
C MET A 327 33.18 -11.30 -0.12
N ASP A 328 32.85 -10.12 -0.62
CA ASP A 328 31.50 -9.82 -1.10
C ASP A 328 31.34 -10.33 -2.53
N HIS A 329 30.23 -11.02 -2.79
CA HIS A 329 29.95 -11.67 -4.06
C HIS A 329 28.48 -11.50 -4.41
N ILE A 330 28.21 -10.84 -5.53
CA ILE A 330 26.88 -10.70 -6.12
C ILE A 330 26.89 -11.44 -7.44
N GLN A 331 26.00 -12.43 -7.56
CA GLN A 331 25.83 -13.21 -8.79
C GLN A 331 24.36 -13.21 -9.19
N ILE A 332 24.13 -12.83 -10.44
CA ILE A 332 22.82 -12.84 -11.08
C ILE A 332 22.89 -13.85 -12.21
N ASP A 333 22.24 -14.99 -12.05
CA ASP A 333 22.18 -16.04 -13.07
C ASP A 333 20.89 -15.97 -13.88
N ALA A 334 21.02 -16.24 -15.17
CA ALA A 334 19.89 -16.46 -16.07
C ALA A 334 19.19 -17.80 -15.75
N LEU A 335 17.92 -17.89 -16.13
CA LEU A 335 17.17 -19.14 -16.11
C LEU A 335 17.86 -20.19 -17.02
N PRO A 336 17.79 -21.49 -16.68
CA PRO A 336 18.46 -22.54 -17.45
C PRO A 336 18.10 -22.51 -18.93
N GLY A 337 19.11 -22.31 -19.79
CA GLY A 337 18.96 -22.31 -21.24
C GLY A 337 18.61 -20.95 -21.85
N LEU A 338 18.47 -19.89 -21.04
CA LEU A 338 18.14 -18.55 -21.49
C LEU A 338 19.29 -17.57 -21.20
N SER A 339 19.30 -16.42 -21.89
CA SER A 339 20.13 -15.28 -21.53
C SER A 339 19.54 -14.53 -20.34
N VAL A 340 20.33 -13.71 -19.64
CA VAL A 340 19.86 -12.86 -18.53
C VAL A 340 18.68 -12.00 -18.99
N GLY A 341 18.77 -11.49 -20.22
CA GLY A 341 17.72 -10.71 -20.86
C GLY A 341 16.41 -11.46 -21.08
N MET A 342 16.48 -12.63 -21.72
CA MET A 342 15.30 -13.48 -21.93
C MET A 342 14.71 -13.98 -20.61
N SER A 343 15.55 -14.22 -19.61
CA SER A 343 15.12 -14.61 -18.27
C SER A 343 14.33 -13.50 -17.59
N ALA A 344 14.78 -12.25 -17.68
CA ALA A 344 14.05 -11.10 -17.17
C ALA A 344 12.67 -10.98 -17.81
N LEU A 345 12.56 -11.17 -19.13
CA LEU A 345 11.28 -11.20 -19.84
C LEU A 345 10.36 -12.30 -19.31
N VAL A 346 10.86 -13.54 -19.20
CA VAL A 346 10.08 -14.68 -18.70
C VAL A 346 9.58 -14.43 -17.28
N VAL A 347 10.44 -13.92 -16.39
CA VAL A 347 10.04 -13.54 -15.03
C VAL A 347 9.00 -12.42 -15.05
N GLY A 348 9.17 -11.40 -15.90
CA GLY A 348 8.19 -10.33 -16.07
C GLY A 348 6.81 -10.83 -16.51
N LEU A 349 6.76 -11.75 -17.48
CA LEU A 349 5.51 -12.38 -17.92
C LEU A 349 4.89 -13.26 -16.84
N LEU A 350 5.69 -14.02 -16.09
CA LEU A 350 5.20 -14.83 -14.97
C LEU A 350 4.62 -13.96 -13.86
N LEU A 351 5.24 -12.82 -13.55
CA LEU A 351 4.70 -11.84 -12.60
C LEU A 351 3.38 -11.24 -13.09
N LEU A 352 3.27 -10.91 -14.38
CA LEU A 352 2.01 -10.44 -14.98
C LEU A 352 0.89 -11.49 -14.90
N LEU A 353 1.21 -12.74 -15.25
CA LEU A 353 0.25 -13.84 -15.17
C LEU A 353 -0.14 -14.12 -13.71
N GLY A 354 0.82 -14.17 -12.80
CA GLY A 354 0.57 -14.36 -11.37
C GLY A 354 -0.29 -13.25 -10.78
N GLY A 355 0.01 -11.99 -11.08
CA GLY A 355 -0.76 -10.83 -10.62
C GLY A 355 -2.17 -10.77 -11.23
N SER A 356 -2.33 -11.09 -12.52
CA SER A 356 -3.65 -11.12 -13.16
C SER A 356 -4.54 -12.25 -12.63
N LEU A 357 -4.00 -13.47 -12.48
CA LEU A 357 -4.71 -14.59 -11.87
C LEU A 357 -5.07 -14.29 -10.40
N GLY A 358 -4.13 -13.70 -9.65
CA GLY A 358 -4.35 -13.26 -8.28
C GLY A 358 -5.49 -12.24 -8.16
N LEU A 359 -5.54 -11.25 -9.05
CA LEU A 359 -6.64 -10.28 -9.09
C LEU A 359 -7.98 -10.93 -9.43
N VAL A 360 -8.02 -11.81 -10.43
CA VAL A 360 -9.24 -12.54 -10.79
C VAL A 360 -9.75 -13.35 -9.60
N PHE A 361 -8.85 -14.02 -8.88
CA PHE A 361 -9.18 -14.75 -7.67
C PHE A 361 -9.71 -13.85 -6.55
N CYS A 362 -9.08 -12.70 -6.29
CA CYS A 362 -9.54 -11.74 -5.29
C CYS A 362 -10.92 -11.15 -5.63
N VAL A 363 -11.16 -10.83 -6.91
CA VAL A 363 -12.47 -10.36 -7.39
C VAL A 363 -13.53 -11.44 -7.23
N TRP A 364 -13.18 -12.70 -7.53
CA TRP A 364 -14.09 -13.83 -7.32
C TRP A 364 -14.45 -14.01 -5.84
N LEU A 365 -13.47 -13.96 -4.93
CA LEU A 365 -13.69 -13.99 -3.49
C LEU A 365 -14.57 -12.84 -3.01
N THR A 366 -14.37 -11.63 -3.53
CA THR A 366 -15.19 -10.45 -3.21
C THR A 366 -16.64 -10.62 -3.67
N ARG A 367 -16.86 -11.25 -4.84
CA ARG A 367 -18.22 -11.58 -5.30
C ARG A 367 -18.86 -12.65 -4.42
N LEU A 368 -18.09 -13.65 -4.01
CA LEU A 368 -18.57 -14.70 -3.11
C LEU A 368 -19.00 -14.13 -1.76
N THR A 369 -18.20 -13.24 -1.16
CA THR A 369 -18.53 -12.59 0.12
C THR A 369 -19.75 -11.70 0.00
N TRP A 370 -19.88 -10.94 -1.09
CA TRP A 370 -21.06 -10.13 -1.34
C TRP A 370 -22.33 -11.00 -1.43
N ARG A 371 -22.27 -12.13 -2.14
CA ARG A 371 -23.40 -13.07 -2.22
C ARG A 371 -23.76 -13.66 -0.86
N ALA A 372 -22.77 -14.07 -0.07
CA ALA A 372 -22.97 -14.58 1.27
C ALA A 372 -23.59 -13.53 2.20
N LEU A 373 -23.10 -12.28 2.13
CA LEU A 373 -23.62 -11.16 2.90
C LEU A 373 -25.08 -10.86 2.53
N VAL A 374 -25.41 -10.80 1.23
CA VAL A 374 -26.78 -10.59 0.77
C VAL A 374 -27.71 -11.72 1.22
N ALA A 375 -27.25 -12.97 1.16
CA ALA A 375 -28.02 -14.12 1.65
C ALA A 375 -28.26 -14.04 3.17
N TYR A 376 -27.24 -13.67 3.94
CA TYR A 376 -27.34 -13.47 5.39
C TYR A 376 -28.31 -12.34 5.76
N VAL A 377 -28.22 -11.19 5.08
CA VAL A 377 -29.14 -10.05 5.31
C VAL A 377 -30.57 -10.44 4.96
N LYS A 378 -30.81 -11.15 3.85
CA LYS A 378 -32.14 -11.66 3.49
C LYS A 378 -32.69 -12.59 4.56
N TYR A 379 -31.88 -13.54 5.05
CA TYR A 379 -32.26 -14.44 6.14
C TYR A 379 -32.65 -13.69 7.42
N GLN A 380 -31.87 -12.67 7.80
CA GLN A 380 -32.19 -11.82 8.96
C GLN A 380 -33.50 -11.05 8.77
N ILE A 381 -33.76 -10.50 7.58
CA ILE A 381 -35.02 -9.82 7.25
C ILE A 381 -36.19 -10.80 7.33
N GLU A 382 -36.06 -12.01 6.79
CA GLU A 382 -37.10 -13.05 6.85
C GLU A 382 -37.41 -13.45 8.29
N LEU A 383 -36.39 -13.65 9.12
CA LEU A 383 -36.51 -13.97 10.54
C LEU A 383 -37.25 -12.86 11.32
N VAL A 384 -36.89 -11.59 11.09
CA VAL A 384 -37.52 -10.43 11.74
C VAL A 384 -38.94 -10.17 11.21
N SER A 385 -39.19 -10.45 9.92
CA SER A 385 -40.50 -10.27 9.29
C SER A 385 -41.53 -11.34 9.68
N GLY A 386 -41.16 -12.35 10.47
CA GLY A 386 -42.06 -13.39 10.97
C GLY A 386 -42.51 -14.41 9.91
N LYS A 387 -41.99 -14.33 8.68
CA LYS A 387 -42.41 -15.19 7.55
C LYS A 387 -41.91 -16.64 7.62
N VAL A 388 -41.12 -16.99 8.62
CA VAL A 388 -40.54 -18.34 8.76
C VAL A 388 -41.62 -19.39 9.09
N GLY A 389 -42.79 -18.97 9.62
CA GLY A 389 -43.90 -19.89 9.93
C GLY A 389 -44.77 -20.33 8.75
N GLU A 390 -44.76 -19.62 7.61
CA GLU A 390 -45.71 -19.90 6.50
C GLU A 390 -45.16 -20.88 5.45
N ASN A 391 -43.83 -21.03 5.35
CA ASN A 391 -43.18 -21.87 4.34
C ASN A 391 -42.77 -23.27 4.85
N ALA A 392 -43.06 -23.59 6.11
CA ALA A 392 -42.77 -24.91 6.69
C ALA A 392 -43.95 -25.89 6.61
N GLU A 393 -45.13 -25.44 6.16
CA GLU A 393 -46.35 -26.25 6.01
C GLU A 393 -46.87 -26.36 4.56
N ALA A 394 -46.08 -25.95 3.55
CA ALA A 394 -46.45 -26.07 2.13
C ALA A 394 -45.59 -27.09 1.37
#